data_AF-U4KG76-F1
#
_entry.id   AF-U4KG76-F1
#
_cell.length_a   1.000
_cell.length_b   1.000
_cell.length_c   1.000
_cell.angle_alpha   90.00
_cell.angle_beta   90.00
_cell.angle_gamma   90.00
#
_symmetry.space_group_name_H-M   'P 1'
#
loop_
_entity.id
_entity.type
_entity.pdbx_description
1 polymer ?
#
loop_
_entity_poly.entity_id
_entity_poly.type
_entity_poly.pdbx_seq_one_letter_code
_entity_poly.pdbx_strand_id
1 'polypeptide(L)'
;MRDSNIDALIEREINSLTVDLSKRSTMEVLKTINAYDKTVAESIEQHLPSVEKAVDAICMQLLNGGRIFYVGAGTSGRLAVLDSAECPPTFGTNPELVQSIIAGGLDAMLAAVEDVEDDEGMSIKNLKERNLESKDVVIGISASGRTPFSLSALEYANQLGCLTIAICTRGPSPMEKEAHIAIAPDVGAEVLNGSSRMKSGTAQKMLLGMLSTTVMIRLGKVYNNQMIDLVANNEKLIYRAENIVASTCHIPLAEAKAFLEKAEYRPRAAALMCLGNISYQQALTCIQNEFQTLEEQLLIAKQNYDQ
;
A
#
# COMPACT_ATOMS: atom_id res chain seq x y z
N MET A 1 30.38 -20.59 13.16
CA MET A 1 29.90 -20.66 14.56
C MET A 1 28.44 -20.24 14.52
N ARG A 2 27.51 -20.95 15.19
CA ARG A 2 26.14 -20.43 15.31
C ARG A 2 26.21 -19.08 16.01
N ASP A 3 25.66 -18.07 15.35
CA ASP A 3 25.63 -16.71 15.88
C ASP A 3 24.71 -16.73 17.10
N SER A 4 25.27 -16.54 18.31
CA SER A 4 24.52 -16.62 19.57
C SER A 4 23.37 -15.62 19.63
N ASN A 5 23.41 -14.59 18.78
CA ASN A 5 22.34 -13.62 18.61
C ASN A 5 21.12 -14.20 17.88
N ILE A 6 21.34 -15.07 16.88
CA ILE A 6 20.27 -15.73 16.10
C ILE A 6 19.54 -16.76 16.97
N ASP A 7 20.26 -17.57 17.76
CA ASP A 7 19.65 -18.57 18.64
C ASP A 7 18.73 -17.92 19.68
N ALA A 8 19.16 -16.82 20.31
CA ALA A 8 18.34 -16.06 21.27
C ALA A 8 17.10 -15.42 20.64
N LEU A 9 17.16 -15.09 19.35
CA LEU A 9 16.01 -14.59 18.61
C LEU A 9 15.03 -15.72 18.30
N ILE A 10 15.51 -16.84 17.77
CA ILE A 10 14.69 -18.03 17.49
C ILE A 10 13.97 -18.51 18.76
N GLU A 11 14.61 -18.47 19.92
CA GLU A 11 13.95 -18.81 21.19
C GLU A 11 12.79 -17.86 21.53
N ARG A 12 12.90 -16.56 21.23
CA ARG A 12 11.80 -15.58 21.38
C ARG A 12 10.69 -15.79 20.36
N GLU A 13 10.96 -16.50 19.26
CA GLU A 13 9.96 -16.81 18.24
C GLU A 13 9.03 -17.97 18.63
N ILE A 14 9.39 -18.75 19.65
CA ILE A 14 8.61 -19.91 20.09
C ILE A 14 7.36 -19.44 20.84
N ASN A 15 6.21 -19.85 20.35
CA ASN A 15 4.95 -19.68 21.05
C ASN A 15 4.73 -20.84 22.03
N SER A 16 5.04 -20.60 23.30
CA SER A 16 4.91 -21.60 24.38
C SER A 16 3.47 -22.08 24.59
N LEU A 17 2.48 -21.29 24.15
CA LEU A 17 1.06 -21.61 24.28
C LEU A 17 0.52 -22.49 23.15
N THR A 18 1.34 -22.81 22.13
CA THR A 18 0.92 -23.61 20.96
C THR A 18 1.86 -24.79 20.67
N VAL A 19 2.68 -25.21 21.64
CA VAL A 19 3.62 -26.34 21.47
C VAL A 19 2.95 -27.68 21.13
N ASP A 20 1.68 -27.84 21.48
CA ASP A 20 0.85 -29.02 21.24
C ASP A 20 -0.08 -28.88 20.03
N LEU A 21 0.10 -27.85 19.18
CA LEU A 21 -0.82 -27.50 18.09
C LEU A 21 -1.20 -28.70 17.20
N SER A 22 -0.26 -29.60 16.90
CA SER A 22 -0.49 -30.80 16.08
C SER A 22 -1.32 -31.90 16.75
N LYS A 23 -1.51 -31.83 18.07
CA LYS A 23 -2.28 -32.80 18.87
C LYS A 23 -3.71 -32.33 19.14
N ARG A 24 -4.01 -31.05 18.89
CA ARG A 24 -5.33 -30.45 19.09
C ARG A 24 -6.30 -30.92 18.01
N SER A 25 -7.59 -30.92 18.32
CA SER A 25 -8.64 -31.11 17.32
C SER A 25 -8.61 -29.98 16.29
N THR A 26 -9.15 -30.23 15.09
CA THR A 26 -9.24 -29.21 14.03
C THR A 26 -9.90 -27.92 14.53
N MET A 27 -10.99 -28.03 15.31
CA MET A 27 -11.70 -26.85 15.82
C MET A 27 -10.86 -26.06 16.83
N GLU A 28 -10.08 -26.72 17.68
CA GLU A 28 -9.18 -26.06 18.62
C GLU A 28 -8.04 -25.34 17.91
N VAL A 29 -7.47 -25.94 16.85
CA VAL A 29 -6.46 -25.29 16.01
C VAL A 29 -7.05 -24.03 15.36
N LEU A 30 -8.23 -24.10 14.75
CA LEU A 30 -8.88 -22.96 14.11
C LEU A 30 -9.21 -21.84 15.10
N LYS A 31 -9.74 -22.17 16.28
CA LYS A 31 -9.98 -21.19 17.36
C LYS A 31 -8.69 -20.55 17.85
N THR A 32 -7.60 -21.32 17.94
CA THR A 32 -6.28 -20.80 18.33
C THR A 32 -5.79 -19.79 17.29
N ILE A 33 -5.82 -20.14 16.00
CA ILE A 33 -5.42 -19.22 14.92
C ILE A 33 -6.24 -17.94 14.98
N ASN A 34 -7.57 -18.04 15.01
CA ASN A 34 -8.44 -16.86 15.05
C ASN A 34 -8.23 -15.98 16.30
N ALA A 35 -7.93 -16.57 17.45
CA ALA A 35 -7.64 -15.80 18.67
C ALA A 35 -6.38 -14.95 18.52
N TYR A 36 -5.34 -15.49 17.87
CA TYR A 36 -4.10 -14.78 17.58
C TYR A 36 -4.27 -13.74 16.46
N ASP A 37 -5.08 -14.02 15.44
CA ASP A 37 -5.34 -13.04 14.36
C ASP A 37 -5.99 -11.75 14.90
N LYS A 38 -6.83 -11.85 15.94
CA LYS A 38 -7.46 -10.67 16.56
C LYS A 38 -6.45 -9.69 17.16
N THR A 39 -5.33 -10.18 17.68
CA THR A 39 -4.32 -9.34 18.33
C THR A 39 -3.54 -8.49 17.32
N VAL A 40 -3.64 -8.78 16.03
CA VAL A 40 -2.93 -8.05 14.97
C VAL A 40 -3.42 -6.61 14.89
N ALA A 41 -4.74 -6.40 14.90
CA ALA A 41 -5.32 -5.06 14.84
C ALA A 41 -4.94 -4.23 16.08
N GLU A 42 -4.94 -4.86 17.26
CA GLU A 42 -4.55 -4.23 18.53
C GLU A 42 -3.08 -3.78 18.52
N SER A 43 -2.18 -4.57 17.92
CA SER A 43 -0.76 -4.20 17.78
C SER A 43 -0.56 -3.03 16.82
N ILE A 44 -1.30 -3.01 15.70
CA ILE A 44 -1.28 -1.89 14.74
C ILE A 44 -1.82 -0.61 15.35
N GLU A 45 -2.86 -0.68 16.18
CA GLU A 45 -3.49 0.49 16.81
C GLU A 45 -2.46 1.35 17.57
N GLN A 46 -1.51 0.71 18.25
CA GLN A 46 -0.43 1.38 18.99
C GLN A 46 0.56 2.13 18.09
N HIS A 47 0.56 1.84 16.79
CA HIS A 47 1.51 2.37 15.80
C HIS A 47 0.85 3.34 14.80
N LEU A 48 -0.43 3.67 14.96
CA LEU A 48 -1.13 4.63 14.12
C LEU A 48 -0.42 6.00 14.02
N PRO A 49 0.21 6.56 15.08
CA PRO A 49 0.98 7.80 14.94
C PRO A 49 2.16 7.70 13.96
N SER A 50 2.83 6.53 13.89
CA SER A 50 3.89 6.30 12.91
C SER A 50 3.32 6.12 11.49
N VAL A 51 2.15 5.50 11.37
CA VAL A 51 1.44 5.36 10.09
C VAL A 51 1.03 6.75 9.57
N GLU A 52 0.46 7.61 10.42
CA GLU A 52 0.11 9.00 10.09
C GLU A 52 1.34 9.76 9.59
N LYS A 53 2.44 9.73 10.35
CA LYS A 53 3.70 10.38 9.95
C LYS A 53 4.20 9.88 8.59
N ALA A 54 4.09 8.58 8.33
CA ALA A 54 4.46 7.99 7.05
C ALA A 54 3.56 8.48 5.91
N VAL A 55 2.24 8.50 6.11
CA VAL A 55 1.27 9.00 5.13
C VAL A 55 1.59 10.45 4.75
N ASP A 56 1.77 11.33 5.73
CA ASP A 56 2.05 12.74 5.47
C ASP A 56 3.36 12.93 4.70
N ALA A 57 4.41 12.20 5.10
CA ALA A 57 5.70 12.23 4.42
C ALA A 57 5.62 11.71 2.97
N ILE A 58 4.87 10.63 2.73
CA ILE A 58 4.62 10.10 1.38
C ILE A 58 3.85 11.14 0.54
N CYS A 59 2.79 11.74 1.08
CA CYS A 59 2.01 12.75 0.36
C CYS A 59 2.89 13.91 -0.12
N MET A 60 3.79 14.42 0.74
CA MET A 60 4.73 15.48 0.36
C MET A 60 5.64 15.06 -0.80
N GLN A 61 6.17 13.84 -0.79
CA GLN A 61 7.05 13.34 -1.85
C GLN A 61 6.30 13.16 -3.18
N LEU A 62 5.07 12.62 -3.14
CA LEU A 62 4.24 12.46 -4.33
C LEU A 62 3.82 13.80 -4.94
N LEU A 63 3.49 14.80 -4.11
CA LEU A 63 3.20 16.16 -4.58
C LEU A 63 4.40 16.82 -5.27
N ASN A 64 5.63 16.40 -4.93
CA ASN A 64 6.86 16.82 -5.60
C ASN A 64 7.24 15.94 -6.82
N GLY A 65 6.31 15.10 -7.28
CA GLY A 65 6.48 14.24 -8.45
C GLY A 65 7.33 13.00 -8.19
N GLY A 66 7.45 12.56 -6.94
CA GLY A 66 8.07 11.30 -6.55
C GLY A 66 7.16 10.10 -6.78
N ARG A 67 7.71 8.89 -6.57
CA ARG A 67 7.04 7.59 -6.65
C ARG A 67 7.27 6.78 -5.39
N ILE A 68 6.48 5.73 -5.19
CA ILE A 68 6.65 4.76 -4.09
C ILE A 68 7.28 3.47 -4.64
N PHE A 69 8.31 2.97 -3.96
CA PHE A 69 8.90 1.65 -4.19
C PHE A 69 8.78 0.79 -2.94
N TYR A 70 7.91 -0.20 -2.97
CA TYR A 70 7.89 -1.28 -1.99
C TYR A 70 9.01 -2.27 -2.29
N VAL A 71 9.79 -2.66 -1.28
CA VAL A 71 10.90 -3.60 -1.43
C VAL A 71 10.85 -4.70 -0.37
N GLY A 72 10.68 -5.94 -0.81
CA GLY A 72 10.50 -7.09 0.09
C GLY A 72 10.83 -8.44 -0.55
N ALA A 73 11.01 -9.45 0.30
CA ALA A 73 11.18 -10.84 -0.13
C ALA A 73 9.97 -11.69 0.31
N GLY A 74 9.81 -12.86 -0.34
CA GLY A 74 8.81 -13.86 0.05
C GLY A 74 7.40 -13.28 0.23
N THR A 75 6.75 -13.58 1.36
CA THR A 75 5.40 -13.08 1.67
C THR A 75 5.33 -11.56 1.69
N SER A 76 6.32 -10.87 2.29
CA SER A 76 6.36 -9.41 2.36
C SER A 76 6.34 -8.79 0.96
N GLY A 77 7.19 -9.30 0.06
CA GLY A 77 7.25 -8.83 -1.33
C GLY A 77 5.95 -9.09 -2.10
N ARG A 78 5.32 -10.26 -1.92
CA ARG A 78 4.04 -10.58 -2.56
C ARG A 78 2.89 -9.70 -2.09
N LEU A 79 2.85 -9.36 -0.80
CA LEU A 79 1.86 -8.44 -0.25
C LEU A 79 2.04 -7.01 -0.77
N ALA A 80 3.28 -6.57 -0.95
CA ALA A 80 3.59 -5.32 -1.64
C ALA A 80 3.11 -5.32 -3.09
N VAL A 81 3.39 -6.40 -3.84
CA VAL A 81 2.89 -6.55 -5.21
C VAL A 81 1.37 -6.47 -5.25
N LEU A 82 0.67 -7.16 -4.34
CA LEU A 82 -0.79 -7.09 -4.21
C LEU A 82 -1.27 -5.63 -4.06
N ASP A 83 -0.74 -4.88 -3.08
CA ASP A 83 -1.17 -3.51 -2.81
C ASP A 83 -0.88 -2.57 -4.00
N SER A 84 0.34 -2.61 -4.55
CA SER A 84 0.72 -1.80 -5.71
C SER A 84 -0.13 -2.09 -6.96
N ALA A 85 -0.52 -3.35 -7.19
CA ALA A 85 -1.37 -3.75 -8.31
C ALA A 85 -2.83 -3.27 -8.16
N GLU A 86 -3.29 -3.04 -6.93
CA GLU A 86 -4.64 -2.53 -6.65
C GLU A 86 -4.73 -1.00 -6.78
N CYS A 87 -3.60 -0.27 -6.75
CA CYS A 87 -3.58 1.19 -6.87
C CYS A 87 -4.14 1.73 -8.21
N PRO A 88 -3.73 1.23 -9.40
CA PRO A 88 -4.26 1.72 -10.67
C PRO A 88 -5.77 1.53 -10.85
N PRO A 89 -6.36 0.33 -10.66
CA PRO A 89 -7.79 0.16 -10.85
C PRO A 89 -8.64 0.89 -9.80
N THR A 90 -8.13 1.07 -8.58
CA THR A 90 -8.86 1.68 -7.46
C THR A 90 -8.85 3.21 -7.52
N PHE A 91 -7.67 3.81 -7.78
CA PHE A 91 -7.44 5.25 -7.68
C PHE A 91 -7.11 5.91 -9.03
N GLY A 92 -7.21 5.17 -10.13
CA GLY A 92 -6.93 5.69 -11.48
C GLY A 92 -5.49 6.17 -11.65
N THR A 93 -4.56 5.62 -10.87
CA THR A 93 -3.16 6.05 -10.85
C THR A 93 -2.36 5.41 -11.98
N ASN A 94 -1.28 6.07 -12.39
CA ASN A 94 -0.29 5.46 -13.26
C ASN A 94 0.38 4.26 -12.53
N PRO A 95 0.52 3.07 -13.15
CA PRO A 95 1.22 1.94 -12.55
C PRO A 95 2.65 2.24 -12.06
N GLU A 96 3.31 3.25 -12.62
CA GLU A 96 4.65 3.69 -12.20
C GLU A 96 4.65 4.49 -10.89
N LEU A 97 3.50 4.95 -10.40
CA LEU A 97 3.40 5.76 -9.19
C LEU A 97 3.68 4.94 -7.92
N VAL A 98 3.18 3.69 -7.88
CA VAL A 98 3.36 2.77 -6.77
C VAL A 98 3.85 1.45 -7.32
N GLN A 99 5.11 1.11 -7.05
CA GLN A 99 5.80 -0.03 -7.62
C GLN A 99 6.27 -0.99 -6.54
N SER A 100 6.41 -2.27 -6.92
CA SER A 100 6.93 -3.30 -6.05
C SER A 100 8.17 -3.96 -6.65
N ILE A 101 9.17 -4.17 -5.80
CA ILE A 101 10.40 -4.89 -6.09
C ILE A 101 10.47 -6.08 -5.15
N ILE A 102 10.27 -7.26 -5.71
CA ILE A 102 10.33 -8.53 -4.99
C ILE A 102 11.67 -9.22 -5.25
N ALA A 103 12.31 -9.70 -4.20
CA ALA A 103 13.50 -10.54 -4.31
C ALA A 103 13.22 -11.78 -5.18
N GLY A 104 14.05 -12.06 -6.18
CA GLY A 104 13.82 -13.12 -7.17
C GLY A 104 12.87 -12.75 -8.32
N GLY A 105 12.34 -11.52 -8.36
CA GLY A 105 11.55 -11.03 -9.50
C GLY A 105 10.22 -11.75 -9.70
N LEU A 106 9.73 -11.79 -10.95
CA LEU A 106 8.40 -12.34 -11.27
C LEU A 106 8.26 -13.82 -10.89
N ASP A 107 9.34 -14.61 -10.99
CA ASP A 107 9.31 -16.03 -10.64
C ASP A 107 9.00 -16.24 -9.15
N ALA A 108 9.45 -15.32 -8.28
CA ALA A 108 9.16 -15.35 -6.86
C ALA A 108 7.68 -15.09 -6.52
N MET A 109 6.87 -14.61 -7.48
CA MET A 109 5.43 -14.49 -7.31
C MET A 109 4.73 -15.87 -7.32
N LEU A 110 5.24 -16.80 -8.12
CA LEU A 110 4.60 -18.10 -8.35
C LEU A 110 5.21 -19.22 -7.49
N ALA A 111 6.49 -19.10 -7.15
CA ALA A 111 7.19 -20.09 -6.32
C ALA A 111 8.07 -19.41 -5.26
N ALA A 112 8.44 -20.16 -4.22
CA ALA A 112 9.55 -19.75 -3.37
C ALA A 112 10.86 -19.93 -4.17
N VAL A 113 11.71 -18.91 -4.16
CA VAL A 113 13.05 -18.96 -4.73
C VAL A 113 14.01 -18.92 -3.54
N GLU A 114 14.94 -19.89 -3.48
CA GLU A 114 15.91 -19.98 -2.39
C GLU A 114 17.00 -18.88 -2.54
N ASP A 115 17.55 -18.43 -1.41
CA ASP A 115 18.69 -17.51 -1.27
C ASP A 115 18.57 -16.11 -1.92
N VAL A 116 17.42 -15.75 -2.50
CA VAL A 116 17.23 -14.41 -3.10
C VAL A 116 17.05 -13.30 -2.06
N GLU A 117 16.64 -13.64 -0.84
CA GLU A 117 16.39 -12.65 0.22
C GLU A 117 17.69 -12.12 0.84
N ASP A 118 18.80 -12.82 0.62
CA ASP A 118 20.14 -12.45 1.07
C ASP A 118 20.93 -11.68 -0.02
N ASP A 119 20.38 -11.51 -1.23
CA ASP A 119 21.04 -10.77 -2.31
C ASP A 119 20.86 -9.25 -2.18
N GLU A 120 21.76 -8.61 -1.43
CA GLU A 120 21.79 -7.16 -1.27
C GLU A 120 21.99 -6.39 -2.58
N GLY A 121 22.72 -6.98 -3.54
CA GLY A 121 23.07 -6.34 -4.81
C GLY A 121 21.89 -6.27 -5.77
N MET A 122 21.00 -7.25 -5.73
CA MET A 122 19.80 -7.30 -6.57
C MET A 122 18.84 -6.15 -6.27
N SER A 123 18.59 -5.81 -5.00
CA SER A 123 17.69 -4.72 -4.66
C SER A 123 18.20 -3.36 -5.17
N ILE A 124 19.50 -3.09 -4.98
CA ILE A 124 20.18 -1.88 -5.47
C ILE A 124 20.12 -1.82 -7.00
N LYS A 125 20.39 -2.93 -7.68
CA LYS A 125 20.32 -3.02 -9.14
C LYS A 125 18.90 -2.69 -9.63
N ASN A 126 17.87 -3.27 -9.02
CA ASN A 126 16.48 -3.05 -9.43
C ASN A 126 15.98 -1.62 -9.18
N LEU A 127 16.47 -0.96 -8.12
CA LEU A 127 16.20 0.46 -7.87
C LEU A 127 16.91 1.36 -8.90
N LYS A 128 18.16 1.05 -9.26
CA LYS A 128 18.89 1.76 -10.32
C LYS A 128 18.21 1.63 -11.68
N GLU A 129 17.75 0.43 -12.05
CA GLU A 129 17.04 0.18 -13.31
C GLU A 129 15.73 0.98 -13.42
N ARG A 130 15.12 1.34 -12.28
CA ARG A 130 13.91 2.18 -12.20
C ARG A 130 14.21 3.68 -12.09
N ASN A 131 15.47 4.06 -12.18
CA ASN A 131 15.97 5.43 -12.00
C ASN A 131 15.46 6.03 -10.70
N LEU A 132 15.75 5.39 -9.56
CA LEU A 132 15.41 5.93 -8.24
C LEU A 132 16.06 7.31 -8.05
N GLU A 133 15.28 8.29 -7.59
CA GLU A 133 15.72 9.67 -7.35
C GLU A 133 15.31 10.15 -5.94
N SER A 134 15.93 11.22 -5.45
CA SER A 134 15.76 11.72 -4.06
C SER A 134 14.33 12.12 -3.68
N LYS A 135 13.47 12.41 -4.66
CA LYS A 135 12.05 12.70 -4.44
C LYS A 135 11.20 11.44 -4.22
N ASP A 136 11.72 10.27 -4.55
CA ASP A 136 11.00 9.00 -4.39
C ASP A 136 10.97 8.55 -2.92
N VAL A 137 10.12 7.57 -2.64
CA VAL A 137 9.97 6.92 -1.34
C VAL A 137 10.30 5.44 -1.48
N VAL A 138 11.18 4.92 -0.61
CA VAL A 138 11.48 3.49 -0.53
C VAL A 138 10.94 2.92 0.77
N ILE A 139 10.07 1.92 0.66
CA ILE A 139 9.40 1.26 1.79
C ILE A 139 9.89 -0.19 1.86
N GLY A 140 10.79 -0.45 2.80
CA GLY A 140 11.34 -1.78 3.05
C GLY A 140 10.41 -2.59 3.93
N ILE A 141 10.07 -3.80 3.52
CA ILE A 141 9.07 -4.65 4.20
C ILE A 141 9.68 -5.99 4.56
N SER A 142 9.80 -6.26 5.85
CA SER A 142 10.33 -7.53 6.36
C SER A 142 9.69 -7.86 7.69
N ALA A 143 9.19 -9.09 7.87
CA ALA A 143 8.65 -9.49 9.16
C ALA A 143 9.71 -9.41 10.27
N SER A 144 10.93 -9.87 9.98
CA SER A 144 12.07 -9.93 10.89
C SER A 144 12.87 -8.62 10.99
N GLY A 145 12.62 -7.67 10.07
CA GLY A 145 13.28 -6.37 9.99
C GLY A 145 14.79 -6.42 9.71
N ARG A 146 15.28 -7.56 9.21
CA ARG A 146 16.72 -7.83 9.00
C ARG A 146 17.02 -8.48 7.65
N THR A 147 16.03 -8.64 6.79
CA THR A 147 16.21 -9.26 5.47
C THR A 147 17.20 -8.43 4.66
N PRO A 148 18.38 -8.97 4.28
CA PRO A 148 19.42 -8.18 3.61
C PRO A 148 18.92 -7.44 2.38
N PHE A 149 18.12 -8.09 1.54
CA PHE A 149 17.50 -7.48 0.35
C PHE A 149 16.72 -6.18 0.64
N SER A 150 15.91 -6.18 1.71
CA SER A 150 15.13 -5.01 2.10
C SER A 150 15.97 -3.97 2.84
N LEU A 151 16.94 -4.39 3.65
CA LEU A 151 17.81 -3.49 4.40
C LEU A 151 18.74 -2.71 3.45
N SER A 152 19.40 -3.40 2.52
CA SER A 152 20.30 -2.75 1.54
C SER A 152 19.57 -1.77 0.63
N ALA A 153 18.27 -2.01 0.35
CA ALA A 153 17.44 -1.08 -0.38
C ALA A 153 17.20 0.24 0.38
N LEU A 154 16.98 0.17 1.70
CA LEU A 154 16.84 1.35 2.55
C LEU A 154 18.17 2.12 2.64
N GLU A 155 19.28 1.42 2.86
CA GLU A 155 20.62 2.01 2.92
C GLU A 155 20.96 2.76 1.62
N TYR A 156 20.70 2.13 0.47
CA TYR A 156 20.94 2.74 -0.83
C TYR A 156 20.03 3.96 -1.09
N ALA A 157 18.76 3.87 -0.71
CA ALA A 157 17.81 4.97 -0.84
C ALA A 157 18.20 6.17 0.05
N ASN A 158 18.69 5.91 1.27
CA ASN A 158 19.23 6.93 2.16
C ASN A 158 20.43 7.66 1.55
N GLN A 159 21.36 6.93 0.91
CA GLN A 159 22.51 7.53 0.21
C GLN A 159 22.10 8.49 -0.91
N LEU A 160 20.96 8.24 -1.56
CA LEU A 160 20.40 9.11 -2.59
C LEU A 160 19.54 10.25 -2.03
N GLY A 161 19.32 10.30 -0.72
CA GLY A 161 18.47 11.30 -0.07
C GLY A 161 16.97 11.05 -0.26
N CYS A 162 16.56 9.82 -0.56
CA CYS A 162 15.15 9.44 -0.63
C CYS A 162 14.52 9.40 0.77
N LEU A 163 13.20 9.55 0.85
CA LEU A 163 12.48 9.18 2.06
C LEU A 163 12.49 7.65 2.19
N THR A 164 12.80 7.14 3.39
CA THR A 164 12.84 5.71 3.67
C THR A 164 11.92 5.35 4.82
N ILE A 165 11.17 4.26 4.65
CA ILE A 165 10.20 3.76 5.62
C ILE A 165 10.42 2.26 5.82
N ALA A 166 10.43 1.80 7.07
CA ALA A 166 10.49 0.37 7.39
C ALA A 166 9.14 -0.12 7.92
N ILE A 167 8.64 -1.22 7.35
CA ILE A 167 7.52 -2.00 7.89
C ILE A 167 8.06 -3.31 8.44
N CYS A 168 8.09 -3.41 9.78
CA CYS A 168 8.56 -4.58 10.52
C CYS A 168 7.47 -5.09 11.45
N THR A 169 7.56 -6.34 11.92
CA THR A 169 6.48 -6.89 12.77
C THR A 169 6.95 -7.74 13.95
N ARG A 170 8.27 -7.86 14.18
CA ARG A 170 8.84 -8.79 15.15
C ARG A 170 9.98 -8.16 15.96
N GLY A 171 9.63 -7.13 16.73
CA GLY A 171 10.51 -6.45 17.68
C GLY A 171 11.65 -5.66 17.02
N PRO A 172 12.53 -5.05 17.85
CA PRO A 172 13.53 -4.10 17.37
C PRO A 172 14.46 -4.71 16.33
N SER A 173 14.65 -4.00 15.23
CA SER A 173 15.35 -4.51 14.05
C SER A 173 16.31 -3.50 13.43
N PRO A 174 17.31 -3.96 12.63
CA PRO A 174 18.19 -3.07 11.88
C PRO A 174 17.43 -2.09 10.98
N MET A 175 16.37 -2.55 10.30
CA MET A 175 15.58 -1.70 9.40
C MET A 175 14.89 -0.53 10.14
N GLU A 176 14.48 -0.72 11.40
CA GLU A 176 13.91 0.38 12.21
C GLU A 176 14.92 1.49 12.48
N LYS A 177 16.21 1.16 12.57
CA LYS A 177 17.28 2.13 12.80
C LYS A 177 17.71 2.83 11.52
N GLU A 178 17.63 2.10 10.41
CA GLU A 178 18.04 2.59 9.09
C GLU A 178 17.00 3.54 8.47
N ALA A 179 15.71 3.25 8.63
CA ALA A 179 14.65 4.05 8.02
C ALA A 179 14.43 5.40 8.73
N HIS A 180 14.08 6.44 7.96
CA HIS A 180 13.64 7.73 8.51
C HIS A 180 12.35 7.60 9.35
N ILE A 181 11.46 6.68 8.97
CA ILE A 181 10.22 6.37 9.67
C ILE A 181 10.08 4.85 9.82
N ALA A 182 9.83 4.38 11.04
CA ALA A 182 9.59 2.97 11.32
C ALA A 182 8.13 2.73 11.75
N ILE A 183 7.49 1.75 11.11
CA ILE A 183 6.18 1.21 11.48
C ILE A 183 6.42 -0.25 11.87
N ALA A 184 6.55 -0.50 13.17
CA ALA A 184 7.04 -1.78 13.69
C ALA A 184 6.11 -2.42 14.74
N PRO A 185 4.82 -2.68 14.44
CA PRO A 185 3.94 -3.35 15.38
C PRO A 185 4.44 -4.76 15.70
N ASP A 186 4.87 -4.99 16.93
CA ASP A 186 5.25 -6.32 17.38
C ASP A 186 4.00 -7.18 17.51
N VAL A 187 3.81 -8.12 16.58
CA VAL A 187 2.68 -9.06 16.61
C VAL A 187 2.97 -10.26 17.51
N GLY A 188 4.19 -10.39 18.06
CA GLY A 188 4.62 -11.50 18.90
C GLY A 188 4.79 -12.83 18.15
N ALA A 189 5.06 -13.90 18.91
CA ALA A 189 5.29 -15.24 18.37
C ALA A 189 4.10 -15.78 17.56
N GLU A 190 4.39 -16.44 16.43
CA GLU A 190 3.36 -16.99 15.54
C GLU A 190 2.70 -18.24 16.12
N VAL A 191 1.48 -18.57 15.68
CA VAL A 191 0.79 -19.80 16.13
C VAL A 191 1.55 -21.05 15.69
N LEU A 192 1.99 -21.05 14.43
CA LEU A 192 2.95 -22.00 13.90
C LEU A 192 4.33 -21.35 13.93
N ASN A 193 5.24 -21.91 14.73
CA ASN A 193 6.57 -21.34 14.95
C ASN A 193 7.28 -21.03 13.62
N GLY A 194 7.86 -19.83 13.50
CA GLY A 194 8.55 -19.33 12.31
C GLY A 194 7.66 -18.96 11.12
N SER A 195 6.36 -19.21 11.16
CA SER A 195 5.46 -18.96 10.02
C SER A 195 4.97 -17.51 9.95
N SER A 196 5.88 -16.58 9.66
CA SER A 196 5.58 -15.13 9.56
C SER A 196 4.60 -14.75 8.45
N ARG A 197 4.22 -15.68 7.58
CA ARG A 197 3.11 -15.48 6.64
C ARG A 197 1.74 -15.34 7.31
N MET A 198 1.64 -15.58 8.62
CA MET A 198 0.41 -15.55 9.40
C MET A 198 0.14 -14.15 9.96
N LYS A 199 0.41 -13.89 11.24
CA LYS A 199 0.11 -12.57 11.85
C LYS A 199 0.98 -11.47 11.27
N SER A 200 2.28 -11.72 11.07
CA SER A 200 3.19 -10.74 10.48
C SER A 200 2.74 -10.34 9.07
N GLY A 201 2.39 -11.32 8.22
CA GLY A 201 1.82 -11.06 6.89
C GLY A 201 0.48 -10.31 6.95
N THR A 202 -0.39 -10.66 7.89
CA THR A 202 -1.67 -9.95 8.10
C THR A 202 -1.44 -8.50 8.49
N ALA A 203 -0.50 -8.24 9.40
CA ALA A 203 -0.13 -6.89 9.80
C ALA A 203 0.40 -6.08 8.62
N GLN A 204 1.32 -6.65 7.85
CA GLN A 204 1.87 -6.02 6.65
C GLN A 204 0.77 -5.68 5.64
N LYS A 205 -0.18 -6.60 5.38
CA LYS A 205 -1.33 -6.34 4.50
C LYS A 205 -2.18 -5.17 4.99
N MET A 206 -2.48 -5.13 6.29
CA MET A 206 -3.29 -4.08 6.89
C MET A 206 -2.57 -2.72 6.79
N LEU A 207 -1.28 -2.68 7.12
CA LEU A 207 -0.47 -1.46 7.06
C LEU A 207 -0.31 -0.94 5.63
N LEU A 208 -0.02 -1.81 4.65
CA LEU A 208 0.06 -1.42 3.24
C LEU A 208 -1.25 -0.79 2.77
N GLY A 209 -2.38 -1.47 3.03
CA GLY A 209 -3.69 -0.94 2.67
C GLY A 209 -4.03 0.37 3.39
N MET A 210 -3.62 0.54 4.65
CA MET A 210 -3.75 1.82 5.36
C MET A 210 -2.92 2.92 4.70
N LEU A 211 -1.66 2.65 4.37
CA LEU A 211 -0.77 3.62 3.74
C LEU A 211 -1.27 4.03 2.36
N SER A 212 -1.46 3.08 1.44
CA SER A 212 -1.88 3.34 0.06
C SER A 212 -3.22 4.06 0.01
N THR A 213 -4.22 3.55 0.76
CA THR A 213 -5.55 4.15 0.78
C THR A 213 -5.53 5.56 1.39
N THR A 214 -4.87 5.75 2.53
CA THR A 214 -4.87 7.06 3.20
C THR A 214 -4.11 8.09 2.39
N VAL A 215 -2.96 7.73 1.81
CA VAL A 215 -2.22 8.61 0.88
C VAL A 215 -3.12 9.04 -0.28
N MET A 216 -3.83 8.11 -0.92
CA MET A 216 -4.71 8.43 -2.05
C MET A 216 -5.92 9.28 -1.63
N ILE A 217 -6.46 9.08 -0.43
CA ILE A 217 -7.48 9.98 0.15
C ILE A 217 -6.91 11.39 0.33
N ARG A 218 -5.73 11.54 0.92
CA ARG A 218 -5.09 12.85 1.16
C ARG A 218 -4.70 13.57 -0.13
N LEU A 219 -4.40 12.83 -1.19
CA LEU A 219 -4.14 13.36 -2.53
C LEU A 219 -5.42 13.58 -3.37
N GLY A 220 -6.59 13.43 -2.76
CA GLY A 220 -7.87 13.78 -3.36
C GLY A 220 -8.44 12.76 -4.33
N LYS A 221 -7.88 11.54 -4.44
CA LYS A 221 -8.36 10.46 -5.33
C LYS A 221 -9.67 9.80 -4.89
N VAL A 222 -10.18 10.20 -3.73
CA VAL A 222 -11.42 9.71 -3.11
C VAL A 222 -12.29 10.91 -2.79
N TYR A 223 -13.59 10.79 -3.08
CA TYR A 223 -14.60 11.80 -2.70
C TYR A 223 -15.54 11.19 -1.67
N ASN A 224 -15.61 11.76 -0.47
CA ASN A 224 -16.24 11.14 0.69
C ASN A 224 -15.72 9.70 0.92
N ASN A 225 -16.55 8.68 0.66
CA ASN A 225 -16.18 7.27 0.70
C ASN A 225 -16.29 6.59 -0.69
N GLN A 226 -16.27 7.38 -1.76
CA GLN A 226 -16.42 6.93 -3.15
C GLN A 226 -15.08 6.96 -3.89
N MET A 227 -14.76 5.87 -4.59
CA MET A 227 -13.60 5.76 -5.48
C MET A 227 -13.85 6.55 -6.78
N ILE A 228 -13.81 7.88 -6.68
CA ILE A 228 -14.19 8.78 -7.77
C ILE A 228 -13.27 8.68 -9.00
N ASP A 229 -12.08 8.10 -8.85
CA ASP A 229 -11.12 7.80 -9.93
C ASP A 229 -11.07 6.32 -10.33
N LEU A 230 -12.08 5.52 -9.97
CA LEU A 230 -12.17 4.13 -10.39
C LEU A 230 -12.04 3.97 -11.91
N VAL A 231 -11.25 2.98 -12.34
CA VAL A 231 -11.16 2.58 -13.76
C VAL A 231 -12.25 1.57 -14.10
N ALA A 232 -13.29 2.01 -14.81
CA ALA A 232 -14.45 1.18 -15.18
C ALA A 232 -14.19 0.29 -16.42
N ASN A 233 -13.43 -0.80 -16.25
CA ASN A 233 -13.03 -1.69 -17.35
C ASN A 233 -13.82 -3.01 -17.47
N ASN A 234 -14.84 -3.21 -16.63
CA ASN A 234 -15.72 -4.39 -16.67
C ASN A 234 -17.12 -4.02 -16.18
N GLU A 235 -18.12 -4.87 -16.44
CA GLU A 235 -19.53 -4.60 -16.13
C GLU A 235 -19.76 -4.20 -14.66
N LYS A 236 -19.12 -4.90 -13.71
CA LYS A 236 -19.23 -4.58 -12.27
C LYS A 236 -18.71 -3.19 -11.96
N LEU A 237 -17.58 -2.78 -12.56
CA LEU A 237 -16.99 -1.47 -12.33
C LEU A 237 -17.72 -0.36 -13.08
N ILE A 238 -18.33 -0.64 -14.23
CA ILE A 238 -19.24 0.26 -14.93
C ILE A 238 -20.46 0.57 -14.04
N TYR A 239 -21.12 -0.47 -13.53
CA TYR A 239 -22.25 -0.29 -12.60
C TYR A 239 -21.85 0.46 -11.33
N ARG A 240 -20.65 0.21 -10.82
CA ARG A 240 -20.11 0.96 -9.68
C ARG A 240 -19.91 2.45 -10.02
N ALA A 241 -19.36 2.77 -11.19
CA ALA A 241 -19.20 4.15 -11.65
C ALA A 241 -20.54 4.88 -11.75
N GLU A 242 -21.59 4.23 -12.28
CA GLU A 242 -22.95 4.78 -12.34
C GLU A 242 -23.48 5.15 -10.95
N ASN A 243 -23.31 4.26 -9.97
CA ASN A 243 -23.72 4.52 -8.59
C ASN A 243 -22.89 5.63 -7.93
N ILE A 244 -21.58 5.67 -8.17
CA ILE A 244 -20.70 6.74 -7.68
C ILE A 244 -21.23 8.09 -8.18
N VAL A 245 -21.40 8.27 -9.49
CA VAL A 245 -21.85 9.55 -10.06
C VAL A 245 -23.26 9.90 -9.61
N ALA A 246 -24.20 8.94 -9.60
CA ALA A 246 -25.56 9.17 -9.10
C ALA A 246 -25.56 9.67 -7.65
N SER A 247 -24.76 9.04 -6.78
CA SER A 247 -24.66 9.42 -5.37
C SER A 247 -23.97 10.77 -5.17
N THR A 248 -22.86 11.02 -5.87
CA THR A 248 -22.08 12.27 -5.80
C THR A 248 -22.88 13.46 -6.31
N CYS A 249 -23.66 13.28 -7.37
CA CYS A 249 -24.42 14.35 -8.00
C CYS A 249 -25.86 14.47 -7.50
N HIS A 250 -26.32 13.51 -6.68
CA HIS A 250 -27.71 13.41 -6.21
C HIS A 250 -28.74 13.34 -7.35
N ILE A 251 -28.44 12.55 -8.39
CA ILE A 251 -29.28 12.38 -9.59
C ILE A 251 -29.71 10.92 -9.78
N PRO A 252 -30.77 10.64 -10.57
CA PRO A 252 -31.14 9.28 -10.95
C PRO A 252 -30.03 8.57 -11.74
N LEU A 253 -29.94 7.23 -11.60
CA LEU A 253 -28.97 6.40 -12.32
C LEU A 253 -28.97 6.60 -13.84
N ALA A 254 -30.14 6.83 -14.44
CA ALA A 254 -30.24 7.06 -15.88
C ALA A 254 -29.51 8.34 -16.32
N GLU A 255 -29.58 9.40 -15.51
CA GLU A 255 -28.86 10.65 -15.77
C GLU A 255 -27.36 10.49 -15.52
N ALA A 256 -26.98 9.80 -14.45
CA ALA A 256 -25.58 9.48 -14.14
C ALA A 256 -24.92 8.68 -15.28
N LYS A 257 -25.64 7.70 -15.84
CA LYS A 257 -25.20 6.94 -17.01
C LYS A 257 -24.96 7.85 -18.22
N ALA A 258 -25.88 8.79 -18.50
CA ALA A 258 -25.73 9.73 -19.61
C ALA A 258 -24.50 10.65 -19.43
N PHE A 259 -24.16 11.06 -18.20
CA PHE A 259 -22.92 11.79 -17.92
C PHE A 259 -21.68 10.92 -18.12
N LEU A 260 -21.70 9.67 -17.64
CA LEU A 260 -20.60 8.72 -17.82
C LEU A 260 -20.34 8.40 -19.29
N GLU A 261 -21.37 8.20 -20.10
CA GLU A 261 -21.23 7.98 -21.54
C GLU A 261 -20.52 9.16 -22.23
N LYS A 262 -20.86 10.40 -21.84
CA LYS A 262 -20.18 11.61 -22.33
C LYS A 262 -18.75 11.78 -21.80
N ALA A 263 -18.47 11.24 -20.63
CA ALA A 263 -17.18 11.33 -19.94
C ALA A 263 -16.28 10.11 -20.17
N GLU A 264 -16.57 9.27 -21.17
CA GLU A 264 -15.83 8.04 -21.47
C GLU A 264 -15.67 7.13 -20.23
N TYR A 265 -16.73 7.04 -19.43
CA TYR A 265 -16.81 6.27 -18.18
C TYR A 265 -15.78 6.67 -17.12
N ARG A 266 -15.33 7.94 -17.11
CA ARG A 266 -14.49 8.52 -16.05
C ARG A 266 -15.38 9.17 -14.97
N PRO A 267 -15.52 8.59 -13.76
CA PRO A 267 -16.50 9.06 -12.78
C PRO A 267 -16.23 10.49 -12.30
N ARG A 268 -14.97 10.85 -12.03
CA ARG A 268 -14.57 12.23 -11.69
C ARG A 268 -14.99 13.25 -12.76
N ALA A 269 -14.69 12.97 -14.02
CA ALA A 269 -15.05 13.88 -15.11
C ALA A 269 -16.58 14.01 -15.26
N ALA A 270 -17.31 12.89 -15.18
CA ALA A 270 -18.77 12.90 -15.18
C ALA A 270 -19.35 13.72 -14.01
N ALA A 271 -18.78 13.58 -12.81
CA ALA A 271 -19.19 14.35 -11.64
C ALA A 271 -18.91 15.86 -11.81
N LEU A 272 -17.74 16.24 -12.35
CA LEU A 272 -17.42 17.63 -12.67
C LEU A 272 -18.38 18.22 -13.70
N MET A 273 -18.71 17.47 -14.76
CA MET A 273 -19.69 17.90 -15.76
C MET A 273 -21.05 18.16 -15.14
N CYS A 274 -21.51 17.25 -14.27
CA CYS A 274 -22.83 17.37 -13.64
C CYS A 274 -22.89 18.49 -12.59
N LEU A 275 -21.92 18.54 -11.67
CA LEU A 275 -21.93 19.50 -10.55
C LEU A 275 -21.49 20.90 -10.97
N GLY A 276 -20.58 20.99 -11.94
CA GLY A 276 -20.06 22.25 -12.47
C GLY A 276 -20.83 22.79 -13.68
N ASN A 277 -21.77 22.02 -14.25
CA ASN A 277 -22.45 22.35 -15.51
C ASN A 277 -21.47 22.71 -16.65
N ILE A 278 -20.39 21.94 -16.76
CA ILE A 278 -19.31 22.14 -17.74
C ILE A 278 -19.27 21.01 -18.76
N SER A 279 -18.68 21.28 -19.92
CA SER A 279 -18.42 20.28 -20.95
C SER A 279 -17.34 19.29 -20.52
N TYR A 280 -17.28 18.13 -21.19
CA TYR A 280 -16.23 17.13 -20.96
C TYR A 280 -14.82 17.72 -21.15
N GLN A 281 -14.60 18.57 -22.16
CA GLN A 281 -13.30 19.19 -22.40
C GLN A 281 -12.87 20.16 -21.29
N GLN A 282 -13.82 20.89 -20.72
CA GLN A 282 -13.58 21.73 -19.55
C GLN A 282 -13.27 20.86 -18.32
N ALA A 283 -14.00 19.75 -18.12
CA ALA A 283 -13.69 18.79 -17.06
C ALA A 283 -12.29 18.18 -17.20
N LEU A 284 -11.86 17.83 -18.42
CA LEU A 284 -10.51 17.35 -18.68
C LEU A 284 -9.44 18.39 -18.34
N THR A 285 -9.71 19.67 -18.61
CA THR A 285 -8.81 20.76 -18.20
C THR A 285 -8.71 20.86 -16.68
N CYS A 286 -9.82 20.73 -15.95
CA CYS A 286 -9.84 20.77 -14.50
C CYS A 286 -9.10 19.61 -13.82
N ILE A 287 -8.99 18.44 -14.46
CA ILE A 287 -8.31 17.26 -13.90
C ILE A 287 -6.84 17.10 -14.34
N GLN A 288 -6.27 18.10 -15.02
CA GLN A 288 -4.86 18.02 -15.47
C GLN A 288 -3.88 17.86 -14.32
N ASN A 289 -4.18 18.46 -13.15
CA ASN A 289 -3.43 18.19 -11.94
C ASN A 289 -4.00 16.96 -11.25
N GLU A 290 -3.19 15.90 -11.17
CA GLU A 290 -3.59 14.60 -10.68
C GLU A 290 -3.95 14.59 -9.18
N PHE A 291 -3.29 15.43 -8.38
CA PHE A 291 -3.43 15.45 -6.93
C PHE A 291 -4.22 16.66 -6.46
N GLN A 292 -5.52 16.65 -6.78
CA GLN A 292 -6.50 17.62 -6.31
C GLN A 292 -7.81 16.92 -5.94
N THR A 293 -8.47 17.43 -4.91
CA THR A 293 -9.81 17.00 -4.52
C THR A 293 -10.83 17.39 -5.58
N LEU A 294 -11.97 16.69 -5.61
CA LEU A 294 -13.07 17.04 -6.50
C LEU A 294 -13.59 18.46 -6.20
N GLU A 295 -13.61 18.85 -4.94
CA GLU A 295 -14.05 20.16 -4.45
C GLU A 295 -13.16 21.30 -4.96
N GLU A 296 -11.83 21.12 -4.92
CA GLU A 296 -10.89 22.08 -5.48
C GLU A 296 -11.07 22.22 -7.00
N GLN A 297 -11.27 21.11 -7.70
CA GLN A 297 -11.52 21.11 -9.14
C GLN A 297 -12.85 21.76 -9.52
N LEU A 298 -13.89 21.59 -8.70
CA LEU A 298 -15.16 22.30 -8.87
C LEU A 298 -15.02 23.80 -8.65
N LEU A 299 -14.20 24.23 -7.70
CA LEU A 299 -13.91 25.66 -7.50
C LEU A 299 -13.21 26.25 -8.73
N ILE A 300 -12.22 25.54 -9.28
CA ILE A 300 -11.54 25.91 -10.53
C ILE A 300 -12.54 25.99 -11.70
N ALA A 301 -13.43 25.01 -11.82
CA ALA A 301 -14.45 25.00 -12.87
C ALA A 301 -15.36 26.23 -12.80
N LYS A 302 -15.86 26.57 -11.61
CA LYS A 302 -16.69 27.77 -11.40
C LYS A 302 -15.95 29.05 -11.75
N GLN A 303 -14.71 29.19 -11.28
CA GLN A 303 -13.89 30.39 -11.56
C GLN A 303 -13.63 30.60 -13.06
N ASN A 304 -13.48 29.51 -13.81
CA ASN A 304 -13.10 29.58 -15.23
C ASN A 304 -14.30 29.57 -16.18
N TYR A 305 -15.45 29.03 -15.76
CA TYR A 305 -16.55 28.68 -16.67
C TYR A 305 -17.95 29.06 -16.19
N ASP A 306 -18.14 29.64 -14.98
CA ASP A 306 -19.43 30.28 -14.65
C ASP A 306 -19.60 31.55 -15.49
N GLN A 307 -20.49 31.48 -16.50
CA GLN A 307 -21.10 32.61 -17.20
C GLN A 307 -22.61 32.58 -17.03
#